data_AF-A0A6B2G6S0-F1
#
_entry.id   AF-A0A6B2G6S0-F1
#
_cell.length_a   1.000
_cell.length_b   1.000
_cell.length_c   1.000
_cell.angle_alpha   90.00
_cell.angle_beta   90.00
_cell.angle_gamma   90.00
#
_symmetry.space_group_name_H-M   'P 1'
#
loop_
_entity.id
_entity.type
_entity.pdbx_description
1 polymer ?
#
loop_
_entity_poly.entity_id
_entity_poly.type
_entity_poly.pdbx_seq_one_letter_code
_entity_poly.pdbx_strand_id
1 'polypeptide(L)'
;MLGVSIFFCLAINIFNQLTIEKAFLNKEWNTYKLNYNLNFSEEEDVERKETFLANYQFIVDTNAKNLNFTLKMNEFGHLKKNERPSLLMYQKALKAFKEESPVFIGRSVPMKKDWREDGVVSYVKDQHKCASGYAFSAVGAFESAIAIRTGVVPDLSEQEIVSCSKKVWK
;
A
#
# COMPACT_ATOMS: atom_id res chain seq x y z
N MET A 1 -50.09 -1.04 27.03
CA MET A 1 -49.83 0.09 26.11
C MET A 1 -48.38 0.59 26.19
N LEU A 2 -47.83 0.88 27.37
CA LEU A 2 -46.44 1.37 27.53
C LEU A 2 -45.35 0.46 26.91
N GLY A 3 -45.45 -0.86 27.08
CA GLY A 3 -44.47 -1.80 26.51
C GLY A 3 -44.39 -1.77 24.97
N VAL A 4 -45.55 -1.65 24.29
CA VAL A 4 -45.61 -1.60 22.81
C VAL A 4 -44.98 -0.32 22.29
N SER A 5 -45.20 0.82 22.95
CA SER A 5 -44.53 2.09 22.59
C SER A 5 -43.02 2.05 22.80
N ILE A 6 -42.53 1.42 23.87
CA ILE A 6 -41.08 1.31 24.12
C ILE A 6 -40.41 0.43 23.06
N PHE A 7 -40.99 -0.73 22.73
CA PHE A 7 -40.49 -1.59 21.65
C PHE A 7 -40.49 -0.88 20.29
N PHE A 8 -41.55 -0.13 19.98
CA PHE A 8 -41.64 0.63 18.74
C PHE A 8 -40.58 1.74 18.67
N CYS A 9 -40.37 2.49 19.76
CA CYS A 9 -39.31 3.50 19.83
C CYS A 9 -37.90 2.90 19.70
N LEU A 10 -37.63 1.75 20.33
CA LEU A 10 -36.35 1.05 20.20
C LEU A 10 -36.13 0.57 18.76
N ALA A 11 -37.14 0.00 18.11
CA ALA A 11 -37.07 -0.42 16.72
C ALA A 11 -36.81 0.75 15.75
N ILE A 12 -37.47 1.90 15.97
CA ILE A 12 -37.23 3.12 15.18
C ILE A 12 -35.78 3.62 15.36
N ASN A 13 -35.27 3.67 16.58
CA ASN A 13 -33.90 4.10 16.84
C ASN A 13 -32.86 3.19 16.17
N ILE A 14 -33.05 1.87 16.27
CA ILE A 14 -32.17 0.89 15.61
C ILE A 14 -32.23 1.04 14.09
N PHE A 15 -33.43 1.18 13.52
CA PHE A 15 -33.61 1.38 12.08
C PHE A 15 -32.96 2.68 11.58
N ASN A 16 -33.12 3.78 12.32
CA ASN A 16 -32.48 5.05 12.02
C ASN A 16 -30.95 4.93 12.08
N GLN A 17 -30.41 4.27 13.10
CA GLN A 17 -28.98 4.03 13.24
C GLN A 17 -28.43 3.22 12.06
N LEU A 18 -29.11 2.13 11.68
CA LEU A 18 -28.71 1.28 10.55
C LEU A 18 -28.75 2.05 9.22
N THR A 19 -29.76 2.90 9.04
CA THR A 19 -29.91 3.75 7.85
C THR A 19 -28.77 4.77 7.74
N ILE A 20 -28.42 5.43 8.86
CA ILE A 20 -27.32 6.40 8.92
C ILE A 20 -25.98 5.73 8.61
N GLU A 21 -25.73 4.56 9.21
CA GLU A 21 -24.49 3.81 9.00
C GLU A 21 -24.34 3.39 7.53
N LYS A 22 -25.40 2.85 6.93
CA LYS A 22 -25.41 2.52 5.49
C LYS A 22 -25.14 3.74 4.62
N ALA A 23 -25.77 4.88 4.93
CA ALA A 23 -25.56 6.12 4.17
C ALA A 23 -24.10 6.61 4.29
N PHE A 24 -23.51 6.55 5.48
CA PHE A 24 -22.11 6.89 5.72
C PHE A 24 -21.16 5.96 4.94
N LEU A 25 -21.34 4.65 5.04
CA LEU A 25 -20.50 3.67 4.33
C LEU A 25 -20.62 3.78 2.80
N ASN A 26 -21.81 4.12 2.29
CA ASN A 26 -22.00 4.41 0.87
C ASN A 26 -21.21 5.65 0.43
N LYS A 27 -21.21 6.70 1.26
CA LYS A 27 -20.44 7.92 1.00
C LYS A 27 -18.94 7.64 1.02
N GLU A 28 -18.45 6.86 1.98
CA GLU A 28 -17.04 6.45 2.06
C GLU A 28 -16.62 5.63 0.82
N TRP A 29 -17.45 4.66 0.39
CA TRP A 29 -17.20 3.88 -0.82
C TRP A 29 -17.12 4.74 -2.08
N ASN A 30 -18.07 5.66 -2.26
CA ASN A 30 -18.09 6.55 -3.41
C ASN A 30 -16.90 7.52 -3.41
N THR A 31 -16.55 8.07 -2.25
CA THR A 31 -15.37 8.93 -2.08
C THR A 31 -14.09 8.16 -2.39
N TYR A 32 -13.99 6.92 -1.91
CA TYR A 32 -12.88 6.03 -2.20
C TYR A 32 -12.72 5.78 -3.70
N LYS A 33 -13.80 5.43 -4.42
CA LYS A 33 -13.76 5.23 -5.88
C LYS A 33 -13.30 6.48 -6.62
N LEU A 34 -13.79 7.66 -6.23
CA LEU A 34 -13.38 8.93 -6.82
C LEU A 34 -11.89 9.22 -6.57
N ASN A 35 -11.41 9.01 -5.35
CA ASN A 35 -10.01 9.29 -5.00
C ASN A 35 -9.01 8.43 -5.78
N TYR A 36 -9.38 7.20 -6.14
CA TYR A 36 -8.52 6.26 -6.86
C TYR A 36 -8.94 6.03 -8.31
N ASN A 37 -9.83 6.87 -8.85
CA ASN A 37 -10.35 6.77 -10.23
C ASN A 37 -10.85 5.36 -10.60
N LEU A 38 -11.59 4.73 -9.69
CA LEU A 38 -12.10 3.37 -9.86
C LEU A 38 -13.47 3.38 -10.53
N ASN A 39 -13.64 2.50 -11.52
CA ASN A 39 -14.90 2.27 -12.20
C ASN A 39 -15.12 0.77 -12.39
N PHE A 40 -16.30 0.28 -12.03
CA PHE A 40 -16.67 -1.15 -12.02
C PHE A 40 -18.02 -1.34 -12.71
N SER A 41 -18.31 -2.55 -13.21
CA SER A 41 -19.68 -2.89 -13.61
C SER A 41 -20.60 -2.92 -12.38
N GLU A 42 -21.92 -2.95 -12.57
CA GLU A 42 -22.85 -2.99 -11.44
C GLU A 42 -22.62 -4.23 -10.56
N GLU A 43 -22.40 -5.39 -11.18
CA GLU A 43 -22.13 -6.64 -10.46
C GLU A 43 -20.79 -6.58 -9.72
N GLU A 44 -19.73 -6.07 -10.38
CA GLU A 44 -18.43 -5.95 -9.76
C GLU A 44 -18.42 -4.91 -8.63
N ASP A 45 -19.15 -3.79 -8.76
CA ASP A 45 -19.20 -2.75 -7.73
C ASP A 45 -19.73 -3.30 -6.40
N VAL A 46 -20.71 -4.20 -6.46
CA VAL A 46 -21.25 -4.88 -5.26
C VAL A 46 -20.16 -5.71 -4.59
N GLU A 47 -19.46 -6.57 -5.33
CA GLU A 47 -18.39 -7.40 -4.77
C GLU A 47 -17.20 -6.58 -4.23
N ARG A 48 -16.82 -5.51 -4.96
CA ARG A 48 -15.71 -4.63 -4.58
C ARG A 48 -16.05 -3.83 -3.33
N LYS A 49 -17.30 -3.39 -3.20
CA LYS A 49 -17.79 -2.72 -2.01
C LYS A 49 -17.83 -3.63 -0.81
N GLU A 50 -18.28 -4.88 -0.93
CA GLU A 50 -18.21 -5.86 0.16
C GLU A 50 -16.77 -6.05 0.65
N THR A 51 -15.83 -6.17 -0.29
CA THR A 51 -14.40 -6.29 0.01
C THR A 51 -13.85 -5.03 0.71
N PHE A 52 -14.23 -3.85 0.23
CA PHE A 52 -13.89 -2.57 0.84
C PHE A 52 -14.38 -2.45 2.28
N LEU A 53 -15.64 -2.82 2.54
CA LEU A 53 -16.23 -2.79 3.88
C LEU A 53 -15.54 -3.77 4.83
N ALA A 54 -15.23 -4.98 4.37
CA ALA A 54 -14.47 -5.95 5.16
C ALA A 54 -13.06 -5.42 5.50
N ASN A 55 -12.38 -4.77 4.55
CA ASN A 55 -11.08 -4.15 4.79
C ASN A 55 -11.18 -2.92 5.70
N TYR A 56 -12.27 -2.14 5.61
CA TYR A 56 -12.55 -1.02 6.51
C TYR A 56 -12.70 -1.49 7.95
N GLN A 57 -13.49 -2.55 8.18
CA GLN A 57 -13.64 -3.15 9.51
C GLN A 57 -12.29 -3.67 10.04
N PHE A 58 -11.51 -4.35 9.20
CA PHE A 58 -10.16 -4.81 9.57
C PHE A 58 -9.24 -3.66 10.02
N ILE A 59 -9.32 -2.49 9.37
CA ILE A 59 -8.58 -1.30 9.75
C ILE A 59 -9.03 -0.80 11.13
N VAL A 60 -10.34 -0.67 11.35
CA VAL A 60 -10.92 -0.22 12.63
C VAL A 60 -10.50 -1.15 13.77
N ASP A 61 -10.68 -2.46 13.60
CA ASP A 61 -10.36 -3.47 14.61
C ASP A 61 -8.86 -3.53 14.92
N THR A 62 -8.01 -3.33 13.91
CA THR A 62 -6.56 -3.33 14.10
C THR A 62 -6.09 -2.08 14.82
N ASN A 63 -6.61 -0.91 14.44
CA ASN A 63 -6.25 0.36 15.08
C ASN A 63 -6.73 0.42 16.54
N ALA A 64 -7.86 -0.21 16.87
CA ALA A 64 -8.35 -0.32 18.24
C ALA A 64 -7.42 -1.11 19.18
N LYS A 65 -6.49 -1.90 18.65
CA LYS A 65 -5.50 -2.66 19.45
C LYS A 65 -4.33 -1.82 19.96
N ASN A 66 -4.23 -0.53 19.58
CA ASN A 66 -3.14 0.37 19.99
C ASN A 66 -1.74 -0.22 19.76
N LEU A 67 -1.51 -0.77 18.56
CA LEU A 67 -0.20 -1.28 18.15
C LEU A 67 0.78 -0.12 17.88
N ASN A 68 2.05 -0.44 17.64
CA ASN A 68 3.07 0.55 17.24
C ASN A 68 2.91 1.04 15.77
N PHE A 69 1.83 0.65 15.10
CA PHE A 69 1.45 1.13 13.78
C PHE A 69 -0.07 1.25 13.68
N THR A 70 -0.52 2.06 12.74
CA THR A 70 -1.93 2.19 12.36
C THR A 70 -2.11 1.87 10.89
N LEU A 71 -3.28 1.35 10.54
CA LEU A 71 -3.71 1.14 9.17
C LEU A 71 -4.59 2.30 8.71
N LYS A 72 -4.57 2.55 7.40
CA LYS A 72 -5.46 3.48 6.71
C LYS A 72 -5.90 2.85 5.40
N MET A 73 -7.12 3.17 4.98
CA MET A 73 -7.61 2.75 3.67
C MET A 73 -6.75 3.36 2.56
N ASN A 74 -6.16 2.51 1.72
CA ASN A 74 -5.32 2.89 0.59
C ASN A 74 -5.88 2.32 -0.73
N GLU A 75 -5.18 2.54 -1.84
CA GLU A 75 -5.59 2.10 -3.18
C GLU A 75 -5.95 0.60 -3.28
N PHE A 76 -5.48 -0.24 -2.36
CA PHE A 76 -5.73 -1.69 -2.35
C PHE A 76 -6.99 -2.10 -1.56
N GLY A 77 -7.77 -1.13 -1.07
CA GLY A 77 -8.97 -1.34 -0.27
C GLY A 77 -10.05 -2.22 -0.91
N HIS A 78 -10.22 -2.16 -2.23
CA HIS A 78 -11.22 -2.95 -2.97
C HIS A 78 -10.74 -4.37 -3.37
N LEU A 79 -9.51 -4.74 -3.01
CA LEU A 79 -8.90 -6.00 -3.45
C LEU A 79 -9.05 -7.09 -2.40
N LYS A 80 -9.46 -8.27 -2.86
CA LYS A 80 -9.52 -9.50 -2.07
C LYS A 80 -8.10 -9.95 -1.74
N LYS A 81 -7.95 -10.67 -0.64
CA LYS A 81 -6.63 -11.11 -0.14
C LYS A 81 -5.85 -11.94 -1.18
N ASN A 82 -6.54 -12.71 -2.02
CA ASN A 82 -5.96 -13.52 -3.09
C ASN A 82 -5.59 -12.71 -4.36
N GLU A 83 -6.12 -11.50 -4.53
CA GLU A 83 -5.77 -10.60 -5.66
C GLU A 83 -4.53 -9.76 -5.35
N ARG A 84 -4.19 -9.55 -4.08
CA ARG A 84 -3.02 -8.75 -3.70
C ARG A 84 -1.70 -9.36 -4.15
N PRO A 85 -1.44 -10.68 -4.03
CA PRO A 85 -0.17 -11.26 -4.47
C PRO A 85 0.10 -11.11 -5.97
N SER A 86 -0.93 -11.08 -6.82
CA SER A 86 -0.76 -10.84 -8.26
C SER A 86 -0.50 -9.37 -8.60
N LEU A 87 -0.76 -8.44 -7.66
CA LEU A 87 -0.52 -7.00 -7.81
C LEU A 87 0.77 -6.55 -7.13
N LEU A 88 1.06 -7.07 -5.94
CA LEU A 88 2.33 -6.91 -5.22
C LEU A 88 3.42 -7.87 -5.73
N MET A 89 3.03 -8.78 -6.63
CA MET A 89 3.85 -9.70 -7.41
C MET A 89 5.05 -10.25 -6.66
N TYR A 90 4.76 -11.07 -5.63
CA TYR A 90 5.76 -11.82 -4.88
C TYR A 90 6.67 -12.62 -5.83
N GLN A 91 7.86 -12.10 -6.08
CA GLN A 91 8.92 -12.88 -6.71
C GLN A 91 9.55 -13.74 -5.61
N LYS A 92 9.58 -15.07 -5.80
CA LYS A 92 10.45 -15.92 -4.98
C LYS A 92 11.85 -15.32 -5.08
N ALA A 93 12.46 -15.03 -3.93
CA ALA A 93 13.85 -14.60 -3.87
C ALA A 93 14.69 -15.56 -4.71
N LEU A 94 15.32 -15.05 -5.77
CA LEU A 94 16.34 -15.80 -6.48
C LEU A 94 17.43 -16.16 -5.46
N LYS A 95 18.04 -17.35 -5.60
CA LYS A 95 19.16 -17.78 -4.74
C LYS A 95 20.10 -16.59 -4.54
N ALA A 96 20.31 -16.20 -3.28
CA ALA A 96 21.29 -15.17 -2.94
C ALA A 96 22.60 -15.50 -3.65
N PHE A 97 23.14 -14.53 -4.38
CA PHE A 97 24.48 -14.67 -4.94
C PHE A 97 25.44 -14.90 -3.77
N LYS A 98 26.26 -15.95 -3.84
CA LYS A 98 27.33 -16.24 -2.88
C LYS A 98 28.50 -15.28 -3.10
N GLU A 99 28.25 -13.99 -3.12
CA GLU A 99 29.35 -13.02 -3.01
C GLU A 99 29.73 -12.88 -1.54
N GLU A 100 31.02 -12.59 -1.30
CA GLU A 100 31.50 -12.30 0.03
C GLU A 100 30.82 -11.03 0.55
N SER A 101 30.24 -11.10 1.75
CA SER A 101 29.62 -9.94 2.38
C SER A 101 30.65 -8.81 2.53
N PRO A 102 30.26 -7.54 2.30
CA PRO A 102 31.15 -6.42 2.51
C PRO A 102 31.67 -6.40 3.96
N VAL A 103 32.98 -6.16 4.12
CA VAL A 103 33.64 -6.09 5.43
C VAL A 103 33.32 -4.75 6.10
N PHE A 104 32.73 -4.82 7.29
CA PHE A 104 32.54 -3.62 8.12
C PHE A 104 33.88 -3.16 8.71
N ILE A 105 34.35 -1.99 8.29
CA ILE A 105 35.64 -1.40 8.68
C ILE A 105 35.60 -0.60 10.01
N GLY A 106 34.57 -0.79 10.84
CA GLY A 106 34.58 -0.30 12.23
C GLY A 106 34.41 1.21 12.44
N ARG A 107 33.88 1.95 11.45
CA ARG A 107 33.64 3.40 11.63
C ARG A 107 32.43 3.67 12.51
N SER A 108 32.51 4.71 13.35
CA SER A 108 31.38 5.21 14.12
C SER A 108 30.27 5.68 13.19
N VAL A 109 29.06 5.12 13.35
CA VAL A 109 27.86 5.54 12.62
C VAL A 109 26.96 6.35 13.54
N PRO A 110 26.21 7.33 13.01
CA PRO A 110 25.27 8.08 13.83
C PRO A 110 24.12 7.19 14.34
N MET A 111 23.57 7.53 15.50
CA MET A 111 22.43 6.80 16.09
C MET A 111 21.16 6.86 15.23
N LYS A 112 21.02 7.93 14.42
CA LYS A 112 19.92 8.11 13.45
C LYS A 112 20.51 8.69 12.17
N LYS A 113 20.08 8.15 11.03
CA LYS A 113 20.40 8.70 9.70
C LYS A 113 19.19 8.59 8.80
N ASP A 114 18.79 9.71 8.21
CA ASP A 114 17.81 9.77 7.15
C ASP A 114 18.46 10.44 5.93
N TRP A 115 18.61 9.69 4.83
CA TRP A 115 19.21 10.22 3.60
C TRP A 115 18.30 11.22 2.88
N ARG A 116 17.00 11.27 3.22
CA ARG A 116 16.07 12.25 2.65
C ARG A 116 16.39 13.66 3.13
N GLU A 117 16.87 13.81 4.36
CA GLU A 117 17.26 15.10 4.93
C GLU A 117 18.47 15.70 4.21
N ASP A 118 19.32 14.87 3.62
CA ASP A 118 20.47 15.28 2.80
C ASP A 118 20.06 15.63 1.36
N GLY A 119 18.81 15.41 0.97
CA GLY A 119 18.33 15.65 -0.40
C GLY A 119 18.89 14.68 -1.44
N VAL A 120 19.38 13.50 -1.02
CA VAL A 120 20.01 12.51 -1.92
C VAL A 120 19.09 11.32 -2.25
N VAL A 121 17.81 11.39 -1.90
CA VAL A 121 16.82 10.35 -2.19
C VAL A 121 15.83 10.91 -3.21
N SER A 122 15.62 10.18 -4.31
CA SER A 122 14.64 10.53 -5.33
C SER A 122 13.20 10.44 -4.79
N TYR A 123 12.25 10.99 -5.55
CA TYR A 123 10.84 10.95 -5.19
C TYR A 123 10.29 9.51 -5.28
N VAL A 124 9.19 9.25 -4.57
CA VAL A 124 8.53 7.93 -4.61
C VAL A 124 7.86 7.74 -5.96
N LYS A 125 8.20 6.64 -6.66
CA LYS A 125 7.64 6.25 -7.96
C LYS A 125 6.61 5.12 -7.80
N ASP A 126 5.85 4.82 -8.86
CA ASP A 126 4.83 3.75 -8.90
C ASP A 126 5.24 2.64 -9.89
N GLN A 127 5.35 1.40 -9.40
CA GLN A 127 5.67 0.22 -10.23
C GLN A 127 4.46 -0.34 -10.98
N HIS A 128 3.27 0.16 -10.68
CA HIS A 128 1.98 -0.32 -11.17
C HIS A 128 1.83 -1.84 -11.02
N LYS A 129 1.13 -2.50 -11.96
CA LYS A 129 0.92 -3.94 -11.99
C LYS A 129 2.10 -4.68 -12.64
N CYS A 130 3.32 -4.28 -12.30
CA CYS A 130 4.55 -4.92 -12.76
C CYS A 130 5.35 -5.39 -11.55
N ALA A 131 5.92 -6.59 -11.62
CA ALA A 131 6.76 -7.18 -10.58
C ALA A 131 8.16 -6.54 -10.55
N SER A 132 8.26 -5.26 -10.85
CA SER A 132 9.51 -4.56 -11.12
C SER A 132 10.11 -3.94 -9.86
N GLY A 133 9.60 -4.20 -8.66
CA GLY A 133 10.16 -3.67 -7.41
C GLY A 133 11.66 -3.91 -7.22
N TYR A 134 12.23 -4.97 -7.82
CA TYR A 134 13.69 -5.18 -7.86
C TYR A 134 14.43 -4.10 -8.66
N ALA A 135 13.85 -3.62 -9.77
CA ALA A 135 14.40 -2.55 -10.59
C ALA A 135 14.30 -1.20 -9.88
N PHE A 136 13.15 -0.88 -9.26
CA PHE A 136 12.99 0.33 -8.44
C PHE A 136 13.96 0.36 -7.26
N SER A 137 14.17 -0.78 -6.59
CA SER A 137 15.16 -0.91 -5.51
C SER A 137 16.59 -0.62 -5.99
N ALA A 138 16.99 -1.21 -7.13
CA ALA A 138 18.31 -0.99 -7.71
C ALA A 138 18.50 0.47 -8.18
N VAL A 139 17.52 1.02 -8.92
CA VAL A 139 17.54 2.40 -9.41
C VAL A 139 17.65 3.40 -8.26
N GLY A 140 16.79 3.30 -7.24
CA GLY A 140 16.82 4.23 -6.10
C GLY A 140 18.15 4.23 -5.36
N ALA A 141 18.80 3.05 -5.24
CA ALA A 141 20.14 2.94 -4.67
C ALA A 141 21.21 3.63 -5.55
N PHE A 142 21.15 3.45 -6.88
CA PHE A 142 22.07 4.11 -7.81
C PHE A 142 21.88 5.63 -7.86
N GLU A 143 20.63 6.10 -7.95
CA GLU A 143 20.29 7.53 -7.89
C GLU A 143 20.86 8.16 -6.62
N SER A 144 20.67 7.51 -5.47
CA SER A 144 21.22 7.98 -4.19
C SER A 144 22.75 8.00 -4.17
N ALA A 145 23.40 6.95 -4.67
CA ALA A 145 24.86 6.89 -4.73
C ALA A 145 25.46 7.99 -5.63
N ILE A 146 24.82 8.27 -6.76
CA ILE A 146 25.20 9.37 -7.64
C ILE A 146 24.99 10.70 -6.92
N ALA A 147 23.83 10.94 -6.32
CA ALA A 147 23.51 12.16 -5.60
C ALA A 147 24.48 12.45 -4.45
N ILE A 148 24.88 11.43 -3.67
CA ILE A 148 25.89 11.57 -2.61
C ILE A 148 27.24 12.04 -3.19
N ARG A 149 27.61 11.57 -4.38
CA ARG A 149 28.90 11.89 -4.99
C ARG A 149 28.90 13.24 -5.73
N THR A 150 27.81 13.57 -6.40
CA THR A 150 27.75 14.69 -7.36
C THR A 150 26.92 15.86 -6.87
N GLY A 151 26.06 15.66 -5.86
CA GLY A 151 25.04 16.62 -5.45
C GLY A 151 23.84 16.72 -6.39
N VAL A 152 23.74 15.86 -7.41
CA VAL A 152 22.65 15.85 -8.39
C VAL A 152 21.86 14.56 -8.25
N VAL A 153 20.54 14.65 -8.08
CA VAL A 153 19.63 13.50 -8.06
C VAL A 153 19.17 13.20 -9.49
N PRO A 154 19.70 12.15 -10.15
CA PRO A 154 19.21 11.77 -11.47
C PRO A 154 17.85 11.07 -11.36
N ASP A 155 17.12 11.05 -12.47
CA ASP A 155 15.96 10.18 -12.68
C ASP A 155 16.38 9.08 -13.66
N LEU A 156 16.70 7.90 -13.14
CA LEU A 156 17.19 6.76 -13.92
C LEU A 156 16.03 5.83 -14.31
N SER A 157 16.23 5.08 -15.41
CA SER A 157 15.20 4.23 -16.00
C SER A 157 15.12 2.86 -15.34
N GLU A 158 14.04 2.59 -14.59
CA GLU A 158 13.72 1.23 -14.13
C GLU A 158 13.44 0.29 -15.31
N GLN A 159 12.88 0.83 -16.40
CA GLN A 159 12.55 0.06 -17.59
C GLN A 159 13.80 -0.51 -18.28
N GLU A 160 14.93 0.17 -18.20
CA GLU A 160 16.21 -0.35 -18.70
C GLU A 160 16.60 -1.63 -17.94
N ILE A 161 16.54 -1.60 -16.60
CA ILE A 161 16.79 -2.81 -15.80
C ILE A 161 15.78 -3.91 -16.18
N VAL A 162 14.49 -3.60 -16.23
CA VAL A 162 13.45 -4.58 -16.59
C VAL A 162 13.68 -5.22 -17.97
N SER A 163 14.15 -4.43 -18.94
CA SER A 163 14.31 -4.89 -20.33
C SER A 163 15.63 -5.64 -20.55
N CYS A 164 16.70 -5.20 -19.87
CA CYS A 164 18.07 -5.55 -20.20
C CYS A 164 18.78 -6.40 -19.15
N SER A 165 18.33 -6.43 -17.89
CA SER A 165 18.99 -7.18 -16.81
C SER A 165 18.73 -8.70 -16.85
N LYS A 166 18.34 -9.22 -18.02
CA LYS A 166 18.16 -10.66 -18.23
C LYS A 166 19.52 -11.32 -18.09
N LYS A 167 19.59 -12.42 -17.32
CA LYS A 167 20.74 -13.31 -17.33
C LYS A 167 21.10 -13.62 -18.78
N VAL A 168 22.22 -13.10 -19.26
CA VAL A 168 22.95 -13.71 -20.37
C VAL A 168 23.54 -14.98 -19.77
N TRP A 169 22.77 -16.08 -19.83
CA TRP A 169 23.28 -17.40 -19.52
C TRP A 169 24.33 -17.75 -20.59
N LYS A 170 25.59 -17.83 -20.18
CA LYS A 170 26.51 -18.84 -20.72
C LYS A 170 26.53 -20.00 -19.75
#